data_AF-B8MQV4-F1
#
_entry.id   AF-B8MQV4-F1
#
_cell.length_a   1.000
_cell.length_b   1.000
_cell.length_c   1.000
_cell.angle_alpha   90.00
_cell.angle_beta   90.00
_cell.angle_gamma   90.00
#
_symmetry.space_group_name_H-M   'P 1'
#
loop_
_entity.id
_entity.type
_entity.pdbx_description
1 polymer ?
#
loop_
_entity_poly.entity_id
_entity_poly.type
_entity_poly.pdbx_seq_one_letter_code
_entity_poly.pdbx_strand_id
1 'polypeptide(L)'
;MPRLKRALSGVDPNSESNIPVPQESSSKKRKATVTRGAMETSSSNSAASNALSNGRDEINAAALKFIAVPRPIWDIDAEARDNEDHQSDSRDVGDTEESETLRDQGKSVTDLESPEWPWIMSSLALDKYHELEKQAENRDQELHGVYMYNDFTAYGINEVIENQLKDFNKEVSRRVISPYAVWAQLEALSWFLQLDYIDIWFQGDDCHGFAETIALIGKALLTGLNILKTNQLFKPYHPEEGGGIRDIPIVLALFVRFARSWTPDILHSN
;
A
#
# COMPACT_ATOMS: atom_id res chain seq x y z
N MET A 1 -24.31 -18.64 40.31
CA MET A 1 -25.67 -19.05 39.86
C MET A 1 -25.59 -19.49 38.41
N PRO A 2 -26.13 -20.66 38.03
CA PRO A 2 -26.07 -21.15 36.65
C PRO A 2 -27.17 -20.51 35.80
N ARG A 3 -26.81 -19.93 34.64
CA ARG A 3 -27.79 -19.37 33.67
C ARG A 3 -28.32 -20.48 32.75
N LEU A 4 -29.63 -20.46 32.49
CA LEU A 4 -30.28 -21.45 31.61
C LEU A 4 -29.83 -21.31 30.15
N LYS A 5 -29.69 -22.45 29.47
CA LYS A 5 -29.57 -22.54 28.01
C LYS A 5 -30.93 -22.19 27.38
N ARG A 6 -30.95 -21.27 26.41
CA ARG A 6 -32.15 -21.00 25.60
C ARG A 6 -32.17 -21.95 24.41
N ALA A 7 -33.27 -22.67 24.23
CA ALA A 7 -33.42 -23.63 23.13
C ALA A 7 -33.70 -22.92 21.79
N LEU A 8 -33.15 -23.47 20.71
CA LEU A 8 -33.56 -23.18 19.33
C LEU A 8 -34.91 -23.86 19.08
N SER A 9 -35.94 -23.08 18.72
CA SER A 9 -37.22 -23.61 18.23
C SER A 9 -37.08 -23.97 16.75
N GLY A 10 -37.53 -25.17 16.38
CA GLY A 10 -37.42 -25.69 15.02
C GLY A 10 -38.26 -24.90 13.98
N VAL A 11 -37.83 -24.98 12.73
CA VAL A 11 -38.57 -24.55 11.55
C VAL A 11 -39.01 -25.81 10.80
N ASP A 12 -40.33 -26.00 10.63
CA ASP A 12 -40.87 -27.14 9.90
C ASP A 12 -40.62 -27.03 8.38
N PRO A 13 -40.28 -28.14 7.71
CA PRO A 13 -39.95 -28.15 6.29
C PRO A 13 -41.21 -28.29 5.42
N ASN A 14 -42.07 -27.27 5.39
CA ASN A 14 -43.03 -27.03 4.29
C ASN A 14 -43.71 -25.66 4.44
N SER A 15 -43.20 -24.67 3.72
CA SER A 15 -43.93 -23.44 3.35
C SER A 15 -43.34 -22.88 2.07
N GLU A 16 -44.21 -22.59 1.11
CA GLU A 16 -43.84 -22.50 -0.31
C GLU A 16 -43.10 -21.20 -0.68
N SER A 17 -42.18 -21.33 -1.64
CA SER A 17 -41.32 -20.26 -2.12
C SER A 17 -42.07 -19.20 -2.93
N ASN A 18 -41.99 -17.94 -2.51
CA ASN A 18 -42.36 -16.78 -3.33
C ASN A 18 -41.12 -15.92 -3.61
N ILE A 19 -40.41 -16.23 -4.69
CA ILE A 19 -39.32 -15.43 -5.25
C ILE A 19 -39.81 -14.78 -6.55
N PRO A 20 -39.85 -13.45 -6.69
CA PRO A 20 -40.18 -12.80 -7.95
C PRO A 20 -39.04 -12.96 -8.98
N VAL A 21 -39.35 -13.55 -10.13
CA VAL A 21 -38.42 -13.73 -11.26
C VAL A 21 -38.32 -12.43 -12.08
N PRO A 22 -37.11 -11.95 -12.45
CA PRO A 22 -36.95 -10.86 -13.40
C PRO A 22 -37.43 -11.27 -14.81
N GLN A 23 -38.36 -10.51 -15.40
CA GLN A 23 -38.86 -10.80 -16.75
C GLN A 23 -37.92 -10.29 -17.85
N GLU A 24 -37.55 -11.18 -18.79
CA GLU A 24 -37.12 -10.75 -20.12
C GLU A 24 -38.29 -10.09 -20.88
N SER A 25 -37.99 -9.07 -21.70
CA SER A 25 -38.96 -8.50 -22.64
C SER A 25 -38.40 -8.47 -24.06
N SER A 26 -39.28 -8.71 -25.03
CA SER A 26 -38.91 -9.25 -26.34
C SER A 26 -38.72 -8.22 -27.45
N SER A 27 -37.95 -8.64 -28.47
CA SER A 27 -37.52 -7.83 -29.62
C SER A 27 -38.66 -7.24 -30.48
N LYS A 28 -38.44 -6.05 -31.03
CA LYS A 28 -39.10 -5.59 -32.28
C LYS A 28 -38.08 -5.11 -33.31
N LYS A 29 -38.07 -5.76 -34.48
CA LYS A 29 -37.26 -5.42 -35.67
C LYS A 29 -37.85 -4.23 -36.43
N ARG A 30 -36.98 -3.38 -37.00
CA ARG A 30 -37.23 -2.69 -38.29
C ARG A 30 -35.97 -2.72 -39.17
N LYS A 31 -36.10 -3.24 -40.39
CA LYS A 31 -35.24 -2.94 -41.56
C LYS A 31 -35.74 -1.61 -42.19
N ALA A 32 -35.12 -0.93 -43.15
CA ALA A 32 -33.94 -1.16 -44.01
C ALA A 32 -33.14 0.19 -44.11
N THR A 33 -32.23 0.54 -45.03
CA THR A 33 -31.83 0.09 -46.38
C THR A 33 -30.34 0.39 -46.62
N VAL A 34 -29.69 -0.31 -47.56
CA VAL A 34 -28.32 -0.01 -48.04
C VAL A 34 -28.37 0.90 -49.27
N THR A 35 -27.52 1.93 -49.33
CA THR A 35 -27.07 2.52 -50.60
C THR A 35 -25.57 2.82 -50.54
N ARG A 36 -24.89 2.56 -51.67
CA ARG A 36 -23.43 2.62 -51.87
C ARG A 36 -23.10 3.83 -52.74
N GLY A 37 -22.08 4.61 -52.37
CA GLY A 37 -21.58 5.77 -53.12
C GLY A 37 -20.10 6.01 -52.81
N ALA A 38 -19.34 6.60 -53.73
CA ALA A 38 -17.87 6.54 -53.74
C ALA A 38 -17.18 7.90 -53.84
N MET A 39 -15.86 7.87 -53.59
CA MET A 39 -14.80 8.79 -54.00
C MET A 39 -14.57 10.14 -53.28
N GLU A 40 -13.26 10.32 -53.00
CA GLU A 40 -12.43 11.53 -53.10
C GLU A 40 -12.36 12.60 -51.98
N THR A 41 -11.26 12.51 -51.23
CA THR A 41 -10.26 13.57 -50.93
C THR A 41 -10.72 15.03 -50.83
N SER A 42 -10.53 15.64 -49.65
CA SER A 42 -9.44 16.63 -49.46
C SER A 42 -9.28 17.16 -48.02
N SER A 43 -8.00 17.39 -47.68
CA SER A 43 -7.39 18.17 -46.59
C SER A 43 -8.25 19.05 -45.65
N SER A 44 -8.02 18.90 -44.33
CA SER A 44 -7.72 20.06 -43.46
C SER A 44 -7.05 19.64 -42.13
N ASN A 45 -5.71 19.67 -42.10
CA ASN A 45 -4.93 19.59 -40.87
C ASN A 45 -4.79 20.99 -40.24
N SER A 46 -5.25 21.19 -38.99
CA SER A 46 -4.76 22.27 -38.10
C SER A 46 -5.29 22.27 -36.65
N ALA A 47 -6.33 21.48 -36.30
CA ALA A 47 -6.98 21.60 -34.98
C ALA A 47 -6.46 20.63 -33.89
N ALA A 48 -5.78 19.53 -34.24
CA ALA A 48 -5.47 18.46 -33.29
C ALA A 48 -4.22 18.71 -32.40
N SER A 49 -3.34 19.63 -32.79
CA SER A 49 -2.02 19.79 -32.15
C SER A 49 -2.05 20.51 -30.80
N ASN A 50 -3.06 21.36 -30.54
CA ASN A 50 -3.11 22.19 -29.33
C ASN A 50 -3.89 21.56 -28.17
N ALA A 51 -4.53 20.40 -28.37
CA ALA A 51 -5.23 19.67 -27.30
C ALA A 51 -4.32 18.69 -26.55
N LEU A 52 -3.17 18.29 -27.13
CA LEU A 52 -2.23 17.35 -26.52
C LEU A 52 -1.14 17.99 -25.64
N SER A 53 -0.91 19.31 -25.74
CA SER A 53 0.05 20.02 -24.87
C SER A 53 -0.49 20.15 -23.45
N ASN A 54 -1.66 20.77 -23.28
CA ASN A 54 -2.20 21.11 -21.97
C ASN A 54 -2.41 19.87 -21.08
N GLY A 55 -2.82 18.74 -21.67
CA GLY A 55 -2.99 17.49 -20.94
C GLY A 55 -1.67 16.83 -20.48
N ARG A 56 -0.52 17.15 -21.07
CA ARG A 56 0.80 16.70 -20.57
C ARG A 56 1.32 17.60 -19.46
N ASP A 57 1.09 18.90 -19.58
CA ASP A 57 1.58 19.86 -18.59
C ASP A 57 0.89 19.70 -17.23
N GLU A 58 -0.41 19.35 -17.20
CA GLU A 58 -1.13 19.03 -15.95
C GLU A 58 -0.64 17.72 -15.29
N ILE A 59 -0.25 16.70 -16.07
CA ILE A 59 0.29 15.43 -15.52
C ILE A 59 1.69 15.64 -14.91
N ASN A 60 2.46 16.58 -15.44
CA ASN A 60 3.80 16.92 -14.95
C ASN A 60 3.79 17.90 -13.76
N ALA A 61 2.68 18.59 -13.49
CA ALA A 61 2.63 19.71 -12.54
C ALA A 61 2.65 19.33 -11.04
N ALA A 62 2.59 18.03 -10.70
CA ALA A 62 2.60 17.55 -9.32
C ALA A 62 3.75 16.57 -9.06
N ALA A 63 5.00 17.03 -9.26
CA ALA A 63 6.17 16.35 -8.73
C ALA A 63 6.01 16.14 -7.21
N LEU A 64 6.40 14.96 -6.71
CA LEU A 64 6.22 14.62 -5.30
C LEU A 64 7.00 15.57 -4.38
N LYS A 65 6.29 16.24 -3.47
CA LYS A 65 6.90 17.01 -2.39
C LYS A 65 7.40 16.03 -1.33
N PHE A 66 8.71 15.88 -1.22
CA PHE A 66 9.33 15.11 -0.15
C PHE A 66 9.48 15.94 1.14
N ILE A 67 9.33 15.26 2.26
CA ILE A 67 9.53 15.74 3.63
C ILE A 67 10.41 14.74 4.36
N ALA A 68 11.17 15.20 5.36
CA ALA A 68 11.83 14.29 6.28
C ALA A 68 10.79 13.72 7.26
N VAL A 69 10.95 12.45 7.62
CA VAL A 69 10.18 11.74 8.64
C VAL A 69 11.14 11.29 9.76
N PRO A 70 10.65 11.12 11.00
CA PRO A 70 11.49 10.59 12.08
C PRO A 70 12.09 9.23 11.73
N ARG A 71 13.26 8.94 12.31
CA ARG A 71 13.90 7.64 12.19
C ARG A 71 12.98 6.56 12.80
N PRO A 72 12.69 5.45 12.10
CA PRO A 72 11.80 4.42 12.62
C PRO A 72 12.37 3.73 13.86
N ILE A 73 11.52 3.43 14.84
CA ILE A 73 11.95 2.76 16.09
C ILE A 73 12.65 1.42 15.79
N TRP A 74 12.15 0.66 14.82
CA TRP A 74 12.76 -0.61 14.42
C TRP A 74 14.16 -0.50 13.81
N ASP A 75 14.55 0.69 13.34
CA ASP A 75 15.88 0.95 12.76
C ASP A 75 16.88 1.31 13.87
N ILE A 76 16.41 2.07 14.86
CA ILE A 76 17.13 2.33 16.12
C ILE A 76 17.37 1.01 16.86
N ASP A 77 16.35 0.17 16.99
CA ASP A 77 16.44 -1.15 17.62
C ASP A 77 17.35 -2.13 16.85
N ALA A 78 17.51 -1.95 15.54
CA ALA A 78 18.41 -2.77 14.73
C ALA A 78 19.88 -2.36 14.97
N GLU A 79 20.18 -1.07 14.95
CA GLU A 79 21.53 -0.56 15.25
C GLU A 79 21.96 -0.90 16.69
N ALA A 80 21.05 -0.85 17.67
CA ALA A 80 21.33 -1.25 19.03
C ALA A 80 21.82 -2.73 19.10
N ARG A 81 21.13 -3.65 18.42
CA ARG A 81 21.50 -5.08 18.38
C ARG A 81 22.83 -5.34 17.67
N ASP A 82 23.07 -4.67 16.54
CA ASP A 82 24.35 -4.79 15.82
C ASP A 82 25.53 -4.30 16.68
N ASN A 83 25.30 -3.30 17.56
CA ASN A 83 26.29 -2.83 18.53
C ASN A 83 26.48 -3.81 19.71
N GLU A 84 25.42 -4.44 20.22
CA GLU A 84 25.48 -5.48 21.26
C GLU A 84 26.33 -6.70 20.82
N ASP A 85 26.15 -7.18 19.58
CA ASP A 85 26.91 -8.32 19.02
C ASP A 85 28.42 -8.01 18.86
N HIS A 86 28.80 -6.73 18.86
CA HIS A 86 30.20 -6.29 18.85
C HIS A 86 30.80 -6.05 20.25
N GLN A 87 30.00 -6.03 21.32
CA GLN A 87 30.44 -5.78 22.70
C GLN A 87 30.37 -7.03 23.62
N SER A 88 30.86 -8.16 23.12
CA SER A 88 30.83 -9.46 23.82
C SER A 88 31.75 -9.62 25.04
N ASP A 89 32.15 -8.54 25.74
CA ASP A 89 33.06 -8.66 26.92
C ASP A 89 32.93 -7.58 28.02
N SER A 90 31.74 -7.03 28.31
CA SER A 90 31.47 -6.41 29.62
C SER A 90 29.99 -6.45 30.02
N ARG A 91 29.69 -7.07 31.16
CA ARG A 91 28.39 -6.93 31.83
C ARG A 91 28.39 -5.64 32.65
N ASP A 92 27.58 -4.65 32.29
CA ASP A 92 27.13 -3.64 33.26
C ASP A 92 25.73 -3.11 32.92
N VAL A 93 25.07 -2.49 33.89
CA VAL A 93 23.62 -2.27 33.93
C VAL A 93 23.21 -0.96 33.22
N GLY A 94 23.74 -0.72 32.02
CA GLY A 94 23.60 0.56 31.29
C GLY A 94 22.61 0.58 30.11
N ASP A 95 22.47 -0.54 29.39
CA ASP A 95 21.92 -0.56 28.02
C ASP A 95 20.46 -0.08 27.88
N THR A 96 19.68 -0.15 28.97
CA THR A 96 18.28 0.29 28.96
C THR A 96 18.15 1.81 28.82
N GLU A 97 19.05 2.60 29.42
CA GLU A 97 18.99 4.07 29.33
C GLU A 97 19.46 4.58 27.96
N GLU A 98 20.41 3.91 27.30
CA GLU A 98 20.86 4.28 25.96
C GLU A 98 19.80 3.94 24.90
N SER A 99 19.15 2.77 24.99
CA SER A 99 18.02 2.43 24.13
C SER A 99 16.82 3.38 24.33
N GLU A 100 16.45 3.71 25.57
CA GLU A 100 15.36 4.66 25.85
C GLU A 100 15.69 6.08 25.37
N THR A 101 16.92 6.56 25.54
CA THR A 101 17.32 7.88 25.04
C THR A 101 17.41 7.95 23.52
N LEU A 102 17.79 6.87 22.82
CA LEU A 102 17.70 6.80 21.36
C LEU A 102 16.23 6.76 20.89
N ARG A 103 15.35 6.02 21.58
CA ARG A 103 13.90 5.99 21.31
C ARG A 103 13.23 7.35 21.54
N ASP A 104 13.70 8.15 22.50
CA ASP A 104 13.25 9.53 22.69
C ASP A 104 13.87 10.52 21.67
N GLN A 105 15.12 10.29 21.23
CA GLN A 105 15.71 11.04 20.12
C GLN A 105 14.98 10.78 18.79
N GLY A 106 14.53 9.55 18.53
CA GLY A 106 13.70 9.22 17.37
C GLY A 106 12.37 9.97 17.30
N LYS A 107 11.86 10.48 18.43
CA LYS A 107 10.66 11.35 18.51
C LYS A 107 10.99 12.83 18.30
N SER A 108 12.26 13.22 18.39
CA SER A 108 12.73 14.60 18.25
C SER A 108 13.09 14.88 16.80
N VAL A 109 12.39 15.82 16.16
CA VAL A 109 12.74 16.32 14.81
C VAL A 109 13.93 17.28 14.93
N THR A 110 15.08 16.75 15.32
CA THR A 110 16.35 17.46 15.38
C THR A 110 17.18 17.14 14.15
N ASP A 111 17.08 18.09 13.21
CA ASP A 111 17.96 18.34 12.07
C ASP A 111 17.59 17.73 10.70
N LEU A 112 16.82 18.51 9.92
CA LEU A 112 16.58 18.29 8.49
C LEU A 112 17.84 18.51 7.63
N GLU A 113 18.88 19.13 8.16
CA GLU A 113 20.10 19.54 7.43
C GLU A 113 21.29 18.60 7.65
N SER A 114 21.17 17.57 8.52
CA SER A 114 22.20 16.53 8.64
C SER A 114 22.28 15.72 7.34
N PRO A 115 23.45 15.64 6.68
CA PRO A 115 23.58 14.95 5.39
C PRO A 115 23.59 13.42 5.49
N GLU A 116 23.61 12.84 6.69
CA GLU A 116 23.45 11.41 6.91
C GLU A 116 21.96 11.03 6.97
N TRP A 117 21.37 10.94 5.78
CA TRP A 117 20.09 10.28 5.46
C TRP A 117 18.96 10.47 6.48
N PRO A 118 18.43 11.70 6.65
CA PRO A 118 17.10 11.87 7.22
C PRO A 118 16.13 11.04 6.36
N TRP A 119 15.36 10.17 7.01
CA TRP A 119 14.37 9.34 6.35
C TRP A 119 13.40 10.24 5.57
N ILE A 120 13.12 9.94 4.31
CA ILE A 120 12.24 10.77 3.48
C ILE A 120 10.97 10.03 3.09
N MET A 121 9.89 10.80 3.00
CA MET A 121 8.60 10.36 2.48
C MET A 121 7.99 11.48 1.62
N SER A 122 7.20 11.16 0.60
CA SER A 122 6.37 12.14 -0.10
C SER A 122 5.17 12.50 0.76
N SER A 123 4.74 13.77 0.73
CA SER A 123 3.59 14.22 1.52
C SER A 123 2.29 13.49 1.13
N LEU A 124 2.15 13.15 -0.16
CA LEU A 124 1.00 12.38 -0.66
C LEU A 124 1.01 10.93 -0.16
N ALA A 125 2.19 10.34 0.08
CA ALA A 125 2.29 9.06 0.73
C ALA A 125 2.04 9.16 2.24
N LEU A 126 2.53 10.21 2.93
CA LEU A 126 2.30 10.39 4.36
C LEU A 126 0.80 10.51 4.68
N ASP A 127 0.05 11.31 3.91
CA ASP A 127 -1.40 11.44 4.04
C ASP A 127 -2.10 10.07 3.93
N LYS A 128 -1.65 9.23 2.99
CA LYS A 128 -2.18 7.86 2.78
C LYS A 128 -1.72 6.88 3.84
N TYR A 129 -0.50 6.99 4.34
CA TYR A 129 0.02 6.17 5.42
C TYR A 129 -0.84 6.36 6.69
N HIS A 130 -1.12 7.62 7.07
CA HIS A 130 -2.00 7.92 8.19
C HIS A 130 -3.46 7.48 7.94
N GLU A 131 -3.92 7.46 6.69
CA GLU A 131 -5.21 6.87 6.35
C GLU A 131 -5.22 5.35 6.58
N LEU A 132 -4.18 4.62 6.17
CA LEU A 132 -4.04 3.18 6.38
C LEU A 132 -3.89 2.82 7.86
N GLU A 133 -3.02 3.53 8.58
CA GLU A 133 -2.81 3.44 10.03
C GLU A 133 -4.14 3.60 10.78
N LYS A 134 -4.88 4.68 10.51
CA LYS A 134 -6.22 4.89 11.06
C LYS A 134 -7.22 3.81 10.65
N GLN A 135 -7.15 3.30 9.42
CA GLN A 135 -8.02 2.20 9.00
C GLN A 135 -7.72 0.88 9.72
N ALA A 136 -6.46 0.65 10.12
CA ALA A 136 -6.05 -0.46 10.98
C ALA A 136 -6.55 -0.27 12.42
N GLU A 137 -6.34 0.90 13.02
CA GLU A 137 -6.84 1.24 14.37
C GLU A 137 -8.36 0.97 14.53
N ASN A 138 -9.17 1.36 13.53
CA ASN A 138 -10.63 1.14 13.55
C ASN A 138 -11.05 -0.35 13.46
N ARG A 139 -10.10 -1.26 13.26
CA ARG A 139 -10.28 -2.72 13.17
C ARG A 139 -9.49 -3.47 14.25
N ASP A 140 -8.83 -2.73 15.15
CA ASP A 140 -8.11 -3.25 16.30
C ASP A 140 -9.08 -3.50 17.46
N GLN A 141 -9.29 -4.77 17.80
CA GLN A 141 -10.20 -5.14 18.88
C GLN A 141 -9.60 -4.85 20.28
N GLU A 142 -8.27 -4.89 20.41
CA GLU A 142 -7.58 -4.59 21.67
C GLU A 142 -7.60 -3.09 21.96
N LEU A 143 -7.28 -2.25 20.95
CA LEU A 143 -7.40 -0.79 21.04
C LEU A 143 -8.82 -0.32 21.41
N HIS A 144 -9.83 -1.06 20.95
CA HIS A 144 -11.24 -0.79 21.27
C HIS A 144 -11.75 -1.48 22.55
N GLY A 145 -10.94 -2.31 23.22
CA GLY A 145 -11.34 -3.04 24.43
C GLY A 145 -12.49 -4.02 24.22
N VAL A 146 -12.63 -4.56 23.01
CA VAL A 146 -13.66 -5.52 22.62
C VAL A 146 -13.03 -6.86 22.24
N TYR A 147 -13.82 -7.94 22.30
CA TYR A 147 -13.41 -9.24 21.81
C TYR A 147 -14.48 -9.77 20.87
N MET A 148 -14.10 -10.00 19.61
CA MET A 148 -14.94 -10.62 18.58
C MET A 148 -14.57 -12.10 18.46
N TYR A 149 -13.32 -12.35 18.07
CA TYR A 149 -12.67 -13.65 17.90
C TYR A 149 -11.16 -13.42 17.66
N ASN A 150 -10.34 -14.46 17.81
CA ASN A 150 -8.87 -14.33 17.90
C ASN A 150 -8.24 -13.59 16.71
N ASP A 151 -8.60 -13.95 15.48
CA ASP A 151 -8.04 -13.42 14.22
C ASP A 151 -8.81 -12.20 13.66
N PHE A 152 -9.78 -11.63 14.40
CA PHE A 152 -10.61 -10.49 13.94
C PHE A 152 -9.75 -9.33 13.42
N THR A 153 -8.74 -8.91 14.19
CA THR A 153 -7.86 -7.82 13.77
C THR A 153 -6.96 -8.24 12.61
N ALA A 154 -6.50 -9.49 12.54
CA ALA A 154 -5.74 -9.98 11.39
C ALA A 154 -6.54 -9.88 10.07
N TYR A 155 -7.80 -10.34 10.07
CA TYR A 155 -8.71 -10.13 8.94
C TYR A 155 -8.98 -8.66 8.66
N GLY A 156 -9.07 -7.83 9.71
CA GLY A 156 -9.18 -6.39 9.61
C GLY A 156 -8.01 -5.74 8.87
N ILE A 157 -6.76 -6.09 9.21
CA ILE A 157 -5.56 -5.60 8.52
C ILE A 157 -5.51 -6.10 7.08
N ASN A 158 -5.91 -7.35 6.82
CA ASN A 158 -6.00 -7.88 5.46
C ASN A 158 -6.96 -7.04 4.60
N GLU A 159 -8.12 -6.66 5.15
CA GLU A 159 -9.10 -5.81 4.45
C GLU A 159 -8.52 -4.43 4.07
N VAL A 160 -7.74 -3.81 4.97
CA VAL A 160 -7.06 -2.52 4.71
C VAL A 160 -6.06 -2.65 3.56
N ILE A 161 -5.23 -3.69 3.57
CA ILE A 161 -4.24 -3.96 2.53
C ILE A 161 -4.92 -4.27 1.18
N GLU A 162 -5.96 -5.10 1.17
CA GLU A 162 -6.74 -5.36 -0.03
C GLU A 162 -7.39 -4.10 -0.60
N ASN A 163 -7.92 -3.22 0.25
CA ASN A 163 -8.54 -1.98 -0.19
C ASN A 163 -7.51 -1.01 -0.81
N GLN A 164 -6.32 -0.91 -0.22
CA GLN A 164 -5.18 -0.20 -0.82
C GLN A 164 -4.78 -0.80 -2.18
N LEU A 165 -4.76 -2.13 -2.31
CA LEU A 165 -4.47 -2.80 -3.58
C LEU A 165 -5.57 -2.60 -4.64
N LYS A 166 -6.84 -2.51 -4.23
CA LYS A 166 -7.98 -2.17 -5.09
C LYS A 166 -7.85 -0.73 -5.62
N ASP A 167 -7.50 0.24 -4.78
CA ASP A 167 -7.26 1.63 -5.20
C ASP A 167 -5.99 1.78 -6.06
N PHE A 168 -4.93 1.01 -5.78
CA PHE A 168 -3.74 0.93 -6.64
C PHE A 168 -4.10 0.43 -8.04
N ASN A 169 -4.81 -0.69 -8.13
CA ASN A 169 -5.25 -1.24 -9.42
C ASN A 169 -6.18 -0.27 -10.18
N LYS A 170 -7.02 0.46 -9.46
CA LYS A 170 -7.90 1.51 -10.01
C LYS A 170 -7.13 2.73 -10.52
N GLU A 171 -6.00 3.10 -9.92
CA GLU A 171 -5.09 4.14 -10.44
C GLU A 171 -4.35 3.67 -11.70
N VAL A 172 -3.80 2.45 -11.68
CA VAL A 172 -3.10 1.85 -12.82
C VAL A 172 -4.05 1.58 -14.01
N SER A 173 -5.32 1.29 -13.74
CA SER A 173 -6.34 1.06 -14.78
C SER A 173 -6.92 2.34 -15.41
N ARG A 174 -6.44 3.54 -15.04
CA ARG A 174 -6.92 4.80 -15.62
C ARG A 174 -6.45 4.97 -17.06
N ARG A 175 -7.25 5.69 -17.86
CA ARG A 175 -6.89 6.09 -19.23
C ARG A 175 -5.65 7.00 -19.28
N VAL A 176 -5.45 7.76 -18.21
CA VAL A 176 -4.28 8.61 -17.97
C VAL A 176 -3.78 8.21 -16.58
N ILE A 177 -2.60 7.60 -16.54
CA ILE A 177 -1.96 7.13 -15.31
C ILE A 177 -1.04 8.23 -14.82
N SER A 178 -1.17 8.65 -13.56
CA SER A 178 -0.18 9.52 -12.90
C SER A 178 0.88 8.65 -12.24
N PRO A 179 2.15 8.66 -12.71
CA PRO A 179 3.20 7.82 -12.12
C PRO A 179 3.46 8.17 -10.65
N TYR A 180 3.37 9.45 -10.30
CA TYR A 180 3.54 9.94 -8.93
C TYR A 180 2.41 9.46 -8.01
N ALA A 181 1.16 9.42 -8.48
CA ALA A 181 0.03 8.93 -7.68
C ALA A 181 0.03 7.41 -7.49
N VAL A 182 0.58 6.67 -8.45
CA VAL A 182 0.86 5.22 -8.35
C VAL A 182 1.99 4.98 -7.35
N TRP A 183 3.07 5.76 -7.44
CA TRP A 183 4.23 5.60 -6.54
C TRP A 183 3.89 5.92 -5.08
N ALA A 184 3.21 7.05 -4.81
CA ALA A 184 2.81 7.42 -3.45
C ALA A 184 1.92 6.38 -2.76
N GLN A 185 1.22 5.51 -3.52
CA GLN A 185 0.47 4.37 -2.95
C GLN A 185 1.36 3.21 -2.53
N LEU A 186 2.43 2.94 -3.29
CA LEU A 186 3.42 1.92 -2.95
C LEU A 186 4.33 2.39 -1.82
N GLU A 187 4.70 3.66 -1.82
CA GLU A 187 5.43 4.30 -0.73
C GLU A 187 4.63 4.21 0.58
N ALA A 188 3.38 4.70 0.60
CA ALA A 188 2.50 4.60 1.77
C ALA A 188 2.31 3.14 2.26
N LEU A 189 2.12 2.21 1.32
CA LEU A 189 2.01 0.78 1.63
C LEU A 189 3.32 0.23 2.21
N SER A 190 4.49 0.58 1.66
CA SER A 190 5.79 0.09 2.14
C SER A 190 6.09 0.52 3.57
N TRP A 191 5.62 1.71 3.97
CA TRP A 191 5.67 2.23 5.32
C TRP A 191 4.65 1.56 6.25
N PHE A 192 3.41 1.39 5.80
CA PHE A 192 2.38 0.65 6.55
C PHE A 192 2.79 -0.80 6.85
N LEU A 193 3.51 -1.44 5.92
CA LEU A 193 4.08 -2.78 6.08
C LEU A 193 5.25 -2.86 7.10
N GLN A 194 5.57 -1.79 7.82
CA GLN A 194 6.53 -1.79 8.95
C GLN A 194 5.86 -1.63 10.32
N LEU A 195 4.53 -1.53 10.39
CA LEU A 195 3.80 -1.39 11.64
C LEU A 195 3.64 -2.74 12.36
N ASP A 196 3.55 -2.72 13.68
CA ASP A 196 3.31 -3.91 14.53
C ASP A 196 2.00 -4.65 14.17
N TYR A 197 1.06 -3.96 13.51
CA TYR A 197 -0.13 -4.55 12.87
C TYR A 197 0.19 -5.68 11.90
N ILE A 198 1.38 -5.71 11.31
CA ILE A 198 1.82 -6.78 10.43
C ILE A 198 2.05 -8.07 11.21
N ASP A 199 2.67 -8.04 12.39
CA ASP A 199 2.82 -9.26 13.21
C ASP A 199 1.45 -9.84 13.63
N ILE A 200 0.43 -8.99 13.79
CA ILE A 200 -0.96 -9.40 14.02
C ILE A 200 -1.58 -9.98 12.73
N TRP A 201 -1.35 -9.35 11.57
CA TRP A 201 -1.82 -9.84 10.27
C TRP A 201 -1.38 -11.29 10.01
N PHE A 202 -0.14 -11.66 10.35
CA PHE A 202 0.35 -13.03 10.15
C PHE A 202 -0.14 -14.07 11.18
N GLN A 203 -0.96 -13.66 12.15
CA GLN A 203 -1.64 -14.58 13.09
C GLN A 203 -3.03 -15.00 12.58
N GLY A 204 -3.46 -14.56 11.39
CA GLY A 204 -4.69 -15.03 10.74
C GLY A 204 -4.63 -16.52 10.36
N ASP A 205 -5.79 -17.19 10.36
CA ASP A 205 -5.87 -18.64 10.09
C ASP A 205 -5.90 -18.99 8.59
N ASP A 206 -6.38 -18.10 7.72
CA ASP A 206 -6.33 -18.25 6.25
C ASP A 206 -4.94 -17.90 5.66
N CYS A 207 -3.96 -18.75 5.94
CA CYS A 207 -2.61 -18.62 5.34
C CYS A 207 -2.60 -18.60 3.80
N HIS A 208 -3.66 -19.08 3.12
CA HIS A 208 -3.72 -19.09 1.66
C HIS A 208 -4.12 -17.72 1.10
N GLY A 209 -5.24 -17.14 1.56
CA GLY A 209 -5.69 -15.82 1.11
C GLY A 209 -4.68 -14.71 1.44
N PHE A 210 -3.99 -14.83 2.59
CA PHE A 210 -2.97 -13.87 3.00
C PHE A 210 -1.73 -13.99 2.08
N ALA A 211 -1.33 -15.21 1.69
CA ALA A 211 -0.28 -15.43 0.69
C ALA A 211 -0.66 -14.90 -0.71
N GLU A 212 -1.93 -14.98 -1.13
CA GLU A 212 -2.40 -14.35 -2.36
C GLU A 212 -2.31 -12.82 -2.29
N THR A 213 -2.67 -12.22 -1.14
CA THR A 213 -2.53 -10.78 -0.90
C THR A 213 -1.08 -10.32 -0.96
N ILE A 214 -0.15 -11.06 -0.34
CA ILE A 214 1.30 -10.78 -0.44
C ILE A 214 1.80 -10.88 -1.89
N ALA A 215 1.33 -11.88 -2.65
CA ALA A 215 1.64 -11.99 -4.07
C ALA A 215 1.08 -10.81 -4.90
N LEU A 216 -0.05 -10.21 -4.49
CA LEU A 216 -0.57 -8.98 -5.08
C LEU A 216 0.27 -7.75 -4.70
N ILE A 217 0.77 -7.63 -3.46
CA ILE A 217 1.73 -6.59 -3.06
C ILE A 217 2.98 -6.65 -3.95
N GLY A 218 3.58 -7.83 -4.12
CA GLY A 218 4.74 -8.02 -4.99
C GLY A 218 4.48 -7.65 -6.46
N LYS A 219 3.30 -8.01 -6.99
CA LYS A 219 2.87 -7.60 -8.34
C LYS A 219 2.65 -6.09 -8.44
N ALA A 220 2.11 -5.45 -7.40
CA ALA A 220 1.89 -4.00 -7.36
C ALA A 220 3.22 -3.25 -7.38
N LEU A 221 4.20 -3.67 -6.57
CA LEU A 221 5.56 -3.13 -6.59
C LEU A 221 6.20 -3.24 -7.99
N LEU A 222 6.22 -4.43 -8.58
CA LEU A 222 6.76 -4.64 -9.93
C LEU A 222 6.05 -3.79 -11.00
N THR A 223 4.73 -3.61 -10.85
CA THR A 223 3.92 -2.77 -11.75
C THR A 223 4.27 -1.29 -11.60
N GLY A 224 4.42 -0.79 -10.38
CA GLY A 224 4.85 0.59 -10.12
C GLY A 224 6.25 0.87 -10.65
N LEU A 225 7.22 -0.03 -10.40
CA LEU A 225 8.57 0.06 -10.96
C LEU A 225 8.54 0.07 -12.50
N ASN A 226 7.70 -0.76 -13.13
CA ASN A 226 7.55 -0.72 -14.59
C ASN A 226 6.98 0.62 -15.08
N ILE A 227 5.99 1.19 -14.37
CA ILE A 227 5.43 2.52 -14.67
C ILE A 227 6.50 3.62 -14.53
N LEU A 228 7.32 3.61 -13.47
CA LEU A 228 8.44 4.55 -13.31
C LEU A 228 9.46 4.42 -14.46
N LYS A 229 9.73 3.19 -14.89
CA LYS A 229 10.66 2.91 -16.02
C LYS A 229 10.13 3.46 -17.33
N THR A 230 8.86 3.22 -17.64
CA THR A 230 8.21 3.73 -18.85
C THR A 230 8.19 5.26 -18.90
N ASN A 231 8.06 5.93 -17.74
CA ASN A 231 8.04 7.38 -17.62
C ASN A 231 9.43 8.02 -17.35
N GLN A 232 10.51 7.23 -17.37
CA GLN A 232 11.90 7.69 -17.20
C GLN A 232 12.19 8.37 -15.83
N LEU A 233 11.43 8.03 -14.79
CA LEU A 233 11.51 8.66 -13.46
C LEU A 233 12.61 8.09 -12.55
N PHE A 234 13.34 7.06 -13.00
CA PHE A 234 14.50 6.47 -12.32
C PHE A 234 15.78 7.32 -12.37
N LYS A 235 15.69 8.65 -12.52
CA LYS A 235 16.88 9.53 -12.44
C LYS A 235 17.28 9.71 -10.97
N PRO A 236 18.31 9.01 -10.44
CA PRO A 236 18.52 8.95 -8.99
C PRO A 236 19.42 10.07 -8.46
N TYR A 237 20.07 10.82 -9.36
CA TYR A 237 21.22 11.70 -9.03
C TYR A 237 21.13 13.12 -9.59
N HIS A 238 20.01 13.53 -10.18
CA HIS A 238 19.79 14.92 -10.64
C HIS A 238 18.54 15.54 -9.99
N PRO A 239 18.59 15.88 -8.68
CA PRO A 239 17.49 16.53 -7.98
C PRO A 239 17.16 17.92 -8.54
N GLU A 240 18.15 18.62 -9.11
CA GLU A 240 17.98 19.97 -9.68
C GLU A 240 17.25 19.98 -11.04
N GLU A 241 17.15 18.84 -11.74
CA GLU A 241 16.34 18.73 -12.97
C GLU A 241 14.85 18.46 -12.70
N GLY A 242 14.43 18.40 -11.43
CA GLY A 242 13.02 18.46 -11.01
C GLY A 242 12.12 17.27 -11.41
N GLY A 243 12.68 16.16 -11.92
CA GLY A 243 11.91 15.06 -12.52
C GLY A 243 12.24 13.64 -12.01
N GLY A 244 12.94 13.49 -10.88
CA GLY A 244 13.32 12.20 -10.31
C GLY A 244 12.60 11.91 -8.98
N ILE A 245 12.24 10.64 -8.76
CA ILE A 245 11.72 10.16 -7.48
C ILE A 245 12.91 9.77 -6.58
N ARG A 246 12.97 10.32 -5.36
CA ARG A 246 14.17 10.27 -4.50
C ARG A 246 14.18 9.12 -3.49
N ASP A 247 13.00 8.69 -3.06
CA ASP A 247 12.74 7.67 -2.05
C ASP A 247 12.80 6.22 -2.58
N ILE A 248 13.03 6.02 -3.90
CA ILE A 248 13.10 4.67 -4.51
C ILE A 248 13.98 3.69 -3.71
N PRO A 249 15.20 4.05 -3.25
CA PRO A 249 16.03 3.14 -2.46
C PRO A 249 15.39 2.77 -1.12
N ILE A 250 14.74 3.73 -0.45
CA ILE A 250 14.10 3.53 0.86
C ILE A 250 12.87 2.63 0.69
N VAL A 251 11.95 2.94 -0.22
CA VAL A 251 10.76 2.11 -0.48
C VAL A 251 11.14 0.67 -0.85
N LEU A 252 12.19 0.49 -1.67
CA LEU A 252 12.70 -0.85 -1.98
C LEU A 252 13.32 -1.53 -0.74
N ALA A 253 14.06 -0.82 0.09
CA ALA A 253 14.60 -1.35 1.34
C ALA A 253 13.48 -1.77 2.32
N LEU A 254 12.39 -0.99 2.42
CA LEU A 254 11.21 -1.33 3.23
C LEU A 254 10.50 -2.59 2.72
N PHE A 255 10.33 -2.73 1.40
CA PHE A 255 9.78 -3.96 0.81
C PHE A 255 10.73 -5.17 0.97
N VAL A 256 12.05 -4.98 0.93
CA VAL A 256 13.03 -6.05 1.19
C VAL A 256 13.06 -6.43 2.67
N ARG A 257 12.98 -5.46 3.59
CA ARG A 257 12.86 -5.70 5.04
C ARG A 257 11.61 -6.52 5.35
N PHE A 258 10.46 -6.08 4.84
CA PHE A 258 9.21 -6.85 4.87
C PHE A 258 9.41 -8.25 4.27
N ALA A 259 10.00 -8.38 3.07
CA ALA A 259 10.23 -9.69 2.46
C ALA A 259 11.09 -10.62 3.35
N ARG A 260 12.07 -10.07 4.07
CA ARG A 260 12.97 -10.83 4.95
C ARG A 260 12.33 -11.28 6.26
N SER A 261 11.32 -10.56 6.79
CA SER A 261 10.60 -11.05 7.99
C SER A 261 9.82 -12.35 7.74
N TRP A 262 9.52 -12.69 6.46
CA TRP A 262 8.87 -13.95 6.08
C TRP A 262 9.83 -15.11 5.85
N THR A 263 11.08 -14.82 5.48
CA THR A 263 12.08 -15.85 5.16
C THR A 263 13.01 -16.05 6.34
N PRO A 264 12.84 -17.09 7.18
CA PRO A 264 13.90 -17.49 8.10
C PRO A 264 15.17 -17.79 7.31
N ASP A 265 16.34 -17.57 7.89
CA ASP A 265 17.63 -17.57 7.17
C ASP A 265 17.98 -18.91 6.50
N ILE A 266 17.53 -19.07 5.26
CA ILE A 266 17.93 -20.15 4.33
C ILE A 266 19.44 -20.10 4.02
N LEU A 267 20.14 -19.02 4.43
CA LEU A 267 21.57 -18.81 4.21
C LEU A 267 22.48 -19.34 5.33
N HIS A 268 21.94 -19.82 6.46
CA HIS A 268 22.73 -20.40 7.56
C HIS A 268 22.67 -21.94 7.64
N SER A 269 22.08 -22.61 6.65
CA SER A 269 22.08 -24.08 6.53
C SER A 269 22.88 -24.57 5.31
N ASN A 270 24.21 -24.48 5.38
CA ASN A 270 25.18 -25.24 4.55
C ASN A 270 26.48 -25.48 5.33
#